data_AF-V4VX89-F1
#
_entry.id   AF-V4VX89-F1
#
_cell.length_a   1.000
_cell.length_b   1.000
_cell.length_c   1.000
_cell.angle_alpha   90.00
_cell.angle_beta   90.00
_cell.angle_gamma   90.00
#
_symmetry.space_group_name_H-M   'P 1'
#
loop_
_entity.id
_entity.type
_entity.pdbx_description
1 polymer ?
#
loop_
_entity_poly.entity_id
_entity_poly.type
_entity_poly.pdbx_seq_one_letter_code
_entity_poly.pdbx_strand_id
1 'polypeptide(L)'
;MDINLFKLCSGLKVLGYFMILLVAAIIAVSYYAVVVITCGPQLLRGGVHSFFGFSIIILFHILLVMLVWSYVMVVFWDPGSVPENWRSVSVSSSSSSGVNLEAGTSSQSLDNVGPDARGPSRSVGFCDRCQNGKPPRCHHCSVCQRCVLKMDHHCVWVVNCVGARNYKFYQVLGQSQRNHSSSPANLAIVFLAFGL
;
A
#
# COMPACT_ATOMS: atom_id res chain seq x y z
N MET A 1 26.82 0.20 19.31
CA MET A 1 27.08 -0.34 17.96
C MET A 1 26.22 0.45 17.00
N ASP A 2 26.76 1.52 16.44
CA ASP A 2 26.03 2.38 15.51
C ASP A 2 25.85 1.64 14.19
N ILE A 3 24.67 1.05 14.02
CA ILE A 3 24.29 0.35 12.81
C ILE A 3 24.19 1.41 11.71
N ASN A 4 25.17 1.44 10.82
CA ASN A 4 25.18 2.33 9.67
C ASN A 4 23.85 2.21 8.90
N LEU A 5 23.00 3.22 9.02
CA LEU A 5 21.66 3.26 8.43
C LEU A 5 21.70 3.03 6.90
N PHE A 6 22.80 3.45 6.25
CA PHE A 6 23.10 3.18 4.85
C PHE A 6 23.25 1.68 4.53
N LYS A 7 23.92 0.89 5.39
CA LYS A 7 24.02 -0.56 5.23
C LYS A 7 22.69 -1.28 5.44
N LEU A 8 21.88 -0.80 6.40
CA LEU A 8 20.54 -1.35 6.65
C LEU A 8 19.61 -1.12 5.45
N CYS A 9 19.66 0.07 4.85
CA CYS A 9 18.88 0.40 3.65
C CYS A 9 19.31 -0.42 2.42
N SER A 10 20.61 -0.71 2.28
CA SER A 10 21.13 -1.59 1.22
C SER A 10 20.76 -3.06 1.44
N GLY A 11 20.83 -3.54 2.69
CA GLY A 11 20.41 -4.90 3.05
C GLY A 11 18.92 -5.14 2.86
N LEU A 12 18.08 -4.13 3.12
CA LEU A 12 16.64 -4.21 2.91
C LEU A 12 16.26 -4.27 1.43
N LYS A 13 17.03 -3.59 0.55
CA LYS A 13 16.88 -3.72 -0.91
C LYS A 13 17.28 -5.11 -1.39
N VAL A 14 18.38 -5.67 -0.89
CA VAL A 14 18.82 -7.04 -1.21
C VAL A 14 17.78 -8.06 -0.75
N LEU A 15 17.26 -7.91 0.46
CA LEU A 15 16.16 -8.74 0.98
C LEU A 15 14.92 -8.62 0.09
N GLY A 16 14.63 -7.42 -0.38
CA GLY A 16 13.54 -7.16 -1.32
C GLY A 16 13.71 -7.88 -2.67
N TYR A 17 14.89 -7.80 -3.28
CA TYR A 17 15.18 -8.54 -4.52
C TYR A 17 15.09 -10.05 -4.32
N PHE A 18 15.54 -10.56 -3.17
CA PHE A 18 15.39 -11.96 -2.83
C PHE A 18 13.92 -12.40 -2.74
N MET A 19 13.04 -11.57 -2.15
CA MET A 19 11.60 -11.84 -2.12
C MET A 19 10.97 -11.83 -3.51
N ILE A 20 11.37 -10.90 -4.39
CA ILE A 20 10.92 -10.89 -5.80
C ILE A 20 11.33 -12.18 -6.51
N LEU A 21 12.58 -12.63 -6.34
CA LEU A 21 13.07 -13.88 -6.91
C LEU A 21 12.33 -15.10 -6.37
N LEU A 22 12.00 -15.13 -5.08
CA LEU A 22 11.21 -16.19 -4.48
C LEU A 22 9.80 -16.27 -5.09
N VAL A 23 9.12 -15.14 -5.25
CA VAL A 23 7.80 -15.08 -5.90
C VAL A 23 7.90 -15.55 -7.36
N ALA A 24 8.92 -15.11 -8.10
CA ALA A 24 9.15 -15.57 -9.48
C ALA A 24 9.41 -17.09 -9.55
N ALA A 25 10.17 -17.65 -8.60
CA ALA A 25 10.41 -19.08 -8.53
C ALA A 25 9.14 -19.89 -8.23
N ILE A 26 8.29 -19.42 -7.31
CA ILE A 26 6.99 -20.05 -7.00
C ILE A 26 6.10 -20.03 -8.25
N ILE A 27 6.06 -18.90 -8.97
CA ILE A 27 5.32 -18.79 -10.23
C ILE A 27 5.87 -19.77 -11.28
N ALA A 28 7.19 -19.87 -11.45
CA ALA A 28 7.80 -20.78 -12.41
C ALA A 28 7.52 -22.26 -12.10
N VAL A 29 7.64 -22.65 -10.82
CA VAL A 29 7.37 -24.03 -10.39
C VAL A 29 5.89 -24.37 -10.55
N SER A 30 4.99 -23.48 -10.16
CA SER A 30 3.55 -23.70 -10.32
C SER A 30 3.13 -23.75 -11.80
N TYR A 31 3.72 -22.90 -12.65
CA TYR A 31 3.55 -22.96 -14.11
C TYR A 31 3.98 -24.32 -14.66
N TYR A 32 5.18 -24.78 -14.29
CA TYR A 32 5.69 -26.08 -14.73
C TYR A 32 4.78 -27.23 -14.29
N ALA A 33 4.34 -27.24 -13.04
CA ALA A 33 3.44 -28.27 -12.51
C ALA A 33 2.10 -28.31 -13.28
N VAL A 34 1.43 -27.16 -13.45
CA VAL A 34 0.13 -27.11 -14.12
C VAL A 34 0.25 -27.44 -15.62
N VAL A 35 1.17 -26.78 -16.33
CA VAL A 35 1.23 -26.88 -17.79
C VAL A 35 1.88 -28.19 -18.23
N VAL A 36 3.00 -28.57 -17.63
CA VAL A 36 3.81 -29.71 -18.08
C VAL A 36 3.34 -31.02 -17.44
N ILE A 37 3.16 -31.04 -16.11
CA ILE A 37 2.84 -32.28 -15.38
C ILE A 37 1.36 -32.61 -15.51
N THR A 38 0.46 -31.64 -15.32
CA THR A 38 -0.99 -31.89 -15.34
C THR A 38 -1.56 -31.86 -16.75
N CYS A 39 -1.37 -30.77 -17.49
CA CYS A 39 -2.00 -30.60 -18.80
C CYS A 39 -1.26 -31.31 -19.94
N GLY A 40 0.06 -31.52 -19.84
CA GLY A 40 0.86 -32.20 -20.86
C GLY A 40 0.34 -33.61 -21.21
N PRO A 41 0.19 -34.52 -20.23
CA PRO A 41 -0.35 -35.86 -20.47
C PRO A 41 -1.80 -35.84 -20.97
N GLN A 42 -2.62 -34.87 -20.54
CA GLN A 42 -4.01 -34.71 -20.97
C GLN A 42 -4.13 -34.26 -22.42
N LEU A 43 -3.19 -33.45 -22.91
CA LEU A 43 -3.10 -33.04 -24.31
C LEU A 43 -2.64 -34.19 -25.21
N LEU A 44 -1.63 -34.96 -24.77
CA LEU A 44 -1.04 -36.05 -25.56
C LEU A 44 -1.95 -37.27 -25.71
N ARG A 45 -2.85 -37.52 -24.75
CA ARG A 45 -3.77 -38.67 -24.78
C ARG A 45 -4.94 -38.51 -25.76
N GLY A 46 -5.17 -37.29 -26.26
CA GLY A 46 -6.21 -36.96 -27.22
C GLY A 46 -7.64 -37.05 -26.68
N GLY A 47 -8.60 -36.53 -27.45
CA GLY A 47 -10.04 -36.58 -27.15
C GLY A 47 -10.62 -35.31 -26.53
N VAL A 48 -11.82 -35.42 -25.95
CA VAL A 48 -12.53 -34.27 -25.34
C VAL A 48 -11.76 -33.62 -24.19
N HIS A 49 -10.93 -34.41 -23.49
CA HIS A 49 -10.04 -33.93 -22.43
C HIS A 49 -9.01 -32.90 -22.94
N SER A 50 -8.60 -32.97 -24.22
CA SER A 50 -7.67 -32.01 -24.79
C SER A 50 -8.30 -30.62 -24.93
N PHE A 51 -9.60 -30.52 -25.29
CA PHE A 51 -10.30 -29.24 -25.37
C PHE A 51 -10.43 -28.56 -23.99
N PHE A 52 -10.78 -29.34 -22.96
CA PHE A 52 -10.80 -28.85 -21.58
C PHE A 52 -9.39 -28.42 -21.12
N GLY A 53 -8.35 -29.20 -21.46
CA GLY A 53 -6.96 -28.86 -21.18
C GLY A 53 -6.54 -27.52 -21.80
N PHE A 54 -6.84 -27.30 -23.09
CA PHE A 54 -6.56 -26.01 -23.75
C PHE A 54 -7.30 -24.84 -23.09
N SER A 55 -8.58 -25.03 -22.77
CA SER A 55 -9.39 -23.99 -22.11
C SER A 55 -8.82 -23.62 -20.74
N ILE A 56 -8.39 -24.61 -19.95
CA ILE A 56 -7.74 -24.41 -18.65
C ILE A 56 -6.40 -23.69 -18.81
N ILE A 57 -5.57 -24.10 -19.78
CA ILE A 57 -4.28 -23.44 -20.06
C ILE A 57 -4.50 -21.97 -20.43
N ILE A 58 -5.45 -21.66 -21.31
CA ILE A 58 -5.74 -20.29 -21.74
C ILE A 58 -6.17 -19.44 -20.53
N LEU A 59 -7.13 -19.94 -19.74
CA LEU A 59 -7.59 -19.25 -18.53
C LEU A 59 -6.43 -19.02 -17.54
N PHE A 60 -5.61 -20.04 -17.31
CA PHE A 60 -4.45 -19.95 -16.45
C PHE A 60 -3.45 -18.88 -16.91
N HIS A 61 -3.15 -18.80 -18.22
CA HIS A 61 -2.27 -17.77 -18.77
C HIS A 61 -2.85 -16.37 -18.62
N ILE A 62 -4.16 -16.19 -18.85
CA ILE A 62 -4.82 -14.88 -18.64
C ILE A 62 -4.69 -14.44 -17.18
N LEU A 63 -4.97 -15.34 -16.24
CA LEU A 63 -4.84 -15.07 -14.80
C LEU A 63 -3.39 -14.79 -14.41
N LEU A 64 -2.44 -15.55 -14.94
CA LEU A 64 -1.01 -15.37 -14.69
C LEU A 64 -0.50 -14.03 -15.22
N VAL A 65 -0.89 -13.64 -16.43
CA VAL A 65 -0.53 -12.33 -17.01
C VAL A 65 -1.11 -11.20 -16.16
N MET A 66 -2.37 -11.30 -15.74
CA MET A 66 -2.99 -10.31 -14.84
C MET A 66 -2.27 -10.23 -13.49
N LEU A 67 -1.89 -11.36 -12.91
CA LEU A 67 -1.14 -11.43 -11.66
C LEU A 67 0.25 -10.80 -11.78
N VAL A 68 1.03 -11.20 -12.79
CA VAL A 68 2.38 -10.67 -13.02
C VAL A 68 2.33 -9.17 -13.33
N TRP A 69 1.39 -8.75 -14.18
CA TRP A 69 1.21 -7.34 -14.51
C TRP A 69 0.88 -6.50 -13.28
N SER A 70 -0.09 -6.94 -12.47
CA SER A 70 -0.44 -6.23 -11.23
C SER A 70 0.71 -6.22 -10.23
N TYR A 71 1.50 -7.29 -10.13
CA TYR A 71 2.69 -7.35 -9.28
C TYR A 71 3.74 -6.32 -9.71
N VAL A 72 4.08 -6.30 -11.00
CA VAL A 72 5.02 -5.35 -11.60
C VAL A 72 4.55 -3.91 -11.32
N MET A 73 3.27 -3.63 -11.53
CA MET A 73 2.72 -2.30 -11.25
C MET A 73 2.83 -1.91 -9.78
N VAL A 74 2.63 -2.82 -8.82
CA VAL A 74 2.80 -2.48 -7.39
C VAL A 74 4.26 -2.24 -7.02
N VAL A 75 5.18 -3.04 -7.56
CA VAL A 75 6.62 -2.94 -7.27
C VAL A 75 7.20 -1.64 -7.82
N PHE A 76 6.93 -1.33 -9.09
CA PHE A 76 7.60 -0.22 -9.78
C PHE A 76 6.85 1.10 -9.72
N TRP A 77 5.53 1.09 -9.48
CA TRP A 77 4.76 2.33 -9.49
C TRP A 77 4.88 3.10 -8.18
N ASP A 78 5.02 4.41 -8.30
CA ASP A 78 5.13 5.28 -7.13
C ASP A 78 3.80 5.28 -6.34
N PRO A 79 3.79 4.97 -5.03
CA PRO A 79 2.59 5.01 -4.18
C PRO A 79 1.93 6.38 -4.00
N GLY A 80 2.59 7.46 -4.42
CA GLY A 80 2.17 8.84 -4.25
C GLY A 80 3.07 9.57 -3.26
N SER A 81 3.82 10.55 -3.76
CA SER A 81 4.52 11.55 -2.95
C SER A 81 3.62 12.74 -2.62
N VAL A 82 3.96 13.44 -1.53
CA VAL A 82 3.39 14.75 -1.23
C VAL A 82 4.10 15.80 -2.10
N PRO A 83 3.37 16.72 -2.77
CA PRO A 83 3.99 17.82 -3.50
C PRO A 83 4.83 18.68 -2.55
N GLU A 84 5.99 19.13 -3.04
CA GLU A 84 6.79 20.18 -2.40
C GLU A 84 5.91 21.42 -2.20
N ASN A 85 6.03 22.10 -1.05
CA ASN A 85 5.27 23.30 -0.67
C ASN A 85 3.81 23.11 -0.19
N TRP A 86 3.41 21.89 0.19
CA TRP A 86 2.06 21.68 0.76
C TRP A 86 1.83 22.62 1.96
N ARG A 87 1.06 23.67 1.74
CA ARG A 87 0.62 24.57 2.80
C ARG A 87 -0.51 23.87 3.51
N SER A 88 -0.30 23.54 4.78
CA SER A 88 -1.45 23.36 5.67
C SER A 88 -2.21 24.67 5.60
N VAL A 89 -3.43 24.65 5.06
CA VAL A 89 -4.35 25.77 5.24
C VAL A 89 -4.57 25.83 6.75
N SER A 90 -3.74 26.62 7.42
CA SER A 90 -4.12 27.20 8.68
C SER A 90 -5.38 27.96 8.33
N VAL A 91 -6.51 27.49 8.86
CA VAL A 91 -7.61 28.41 9.16
C VAL A 91 -7.05 29.34 10.22
N SER A 92 -6.20 30.27 9.78
CA SER A 92 -5.90 31.51 10.45
C SER A 92 -7.07 32.43 10.13
N SER A 93 -8.25 32.08 10.64
CA SER A 93 -9.29 33.05 10.97
C SER A 93 -8.91 33.69 12.32
N SER A 94 -7.71 34.23 12.37
CA SER A 94 -7.26 35.17 13.37
C SER A 94 -6.39 36.15 12.61
N SER A 95 -7.03 36.86 11.70
CA SER A 95 -6.58 38.16 11.21
C SER A 95 -6.41 39.07 12.42
N SER A 96 -5.21 39.05 12.99
CA SER A 96 -4.67 40.12 13.82
C SER A 96 -4.49 41.35 12.94
N SER A 97 -5.57 42.13 12.77
CA SER A 97 -5.46 43.55 12.49
C SER A 97 -5.71 44.25 13.82
N GLY A 98 -4.62 44.72 14.43
CA GLY A 98 -4.68 45.40 15.72
C GLY A 98 -5.34 46.76 15.61
N VAL A 99 -6.17 47.09 16.61
CA VAL A 99 -6.33 48.43 17.20
C VAL A 99 -6.72 48.21 18.66
N ASN A 100 -5.91 48.70 19.61
CA ASN A 100 -6.29 48.84 21.03
C ASN A 100 -7.23 50.05 21.16
N LEU A 101 -8.34 49.96 21.88
CA LEU A 101 -9.05 51.10 22.52
C LEU A 101 -10.08 50.58 23.55
N GLU A 102 -10.42 51.41 24.54
CA GLU A 102 -10.83 51.09 25.91
C GLU A 102 -12.36 50.89 26.17
N ALA A 103 -12.66 50.32 27.36
CA ALA A 103 -13.83 50.53 28.25
C ALA A 103 -15.24 49.97 27.92
N GLY A 104 -15.90 49.38 28.94
CA GLY A 104 -17.36 49.46 29.15
C GLY A 104 -18.20 48.16 29.26
N THR A 105 -18.58 47.81 30.49
CA THR A 105 -19.88 47.32 31.04
C THR A 105 -20.91 46.48 30.23
N SER A 106 -21.31 45.35 30.86
CA SER A 106 -22.63 44.68 30.96
C SER A 106 -23.31 43.86 29.81
N SER A 107 -23.42 42.54 30.10
CA SER A 107 -24.65 41.71 30.20
C SER A 107 -25.30 40.99 28.99
N GLN A 108 -25.74 39.74 29.28
CA GLN A 108 -26.75 38.86 28.63
C GLN A 108 -26.23 37.88 27.54
N SER A 109 -25.97 36.58 27.84
CA SER A 109 -26.85 35.37 27.82
C SER A 109 -27.41 35.06 26.42
N LEU A 110 -27.47 33.85 25.83
CA LEU A 110 -27.28 32.42 26.13
C LEU A 110 -26.62 31.79 24.86
N ASP A 111 -25.89 30.67 24.85
CA ASP A 111 -26.44 29.30 24.91
C ASP A 111 -25.34 28.26 25.13
N ASN A 112 -25.69 27.25 25.92
CA ASN A 112 -24.88 26.09 26.28
C ASN A 112 -24.72 25.11 25.11
N VAL A 113 -23.48 24.73 24.77
CA VAL A 113 -23.17 23.40 24.20
C VAL A 113 -21.86 22.87 24.82
N GLY A 114 -22.01 22.03 25.85
CA GLY A 114 -21.20 20.84 26.19
C GLY A 114 -19.70 20.97 26.53
N PRO A 115 -19.26 20.56 27.73
CA PRO A 115 -17.86 20.27 28.01
C PRO A 115 -17.56 18.78 27.70
N ASP A 116 -17.57 18.38 26.43
CA ASP A 116 -17.08 17.06 26.06
C ASP A 116 -15.64 17.14 25.54
N ALA A 117 -14.77 16.85 26.48
CA ALA A 117 -13.36 16.64 26.31
C ALA A 117 -13.03 15.57 25.26
N ARG A 118 -11.87 15.76 24.61
CA ARG A 118 -10.96 14.70 24.16
C ARG A 118 -11.19 14.14 22.75
N GLY A 119 -11.22 15.01 21.75
CA GLY A 119 -10.66 14.70 20.42
C GLY A 119 -9.17 15.07 20.40
N PRO A 120 -8.25 14.23 19.85
CA PRO A 120 -6.85 14.62 19.77
C PRO A 120 -6.76 15.88 18.92
N SER A 121 -6.23 16.95 19.51
CA SER A 121 -5.65 18.09 18.80
C SER A 121 -4.87 17.53 17.61
N ARG A 122 -5.45 17.61 16.41
CA ARG A 122 -4.79 17.21 15.17
C ARG A 122 -3.76 18.28 14.90
N SER A 123 -2.60 18.11 15.54
CA SER A 123 -1.40 18.88 15.31
C SER A 123 -1.26 19.10 13.81
N VAL A 124 -1.20 20.38 13.44
CA VAL A 124 -1.05 20.88 12.08
C VAL A 124 0.00 20.02 11.40
N GLY A 125 -0.43 19.22 10.43
CA GLY A 125 0.36 18.13 9.89
C GLY A 125 1.62 18.69 9.26
N PHE A 126 2.76 18.52 9.91
CA PHE A 126 4.08 18.80 9.37
C PHE A 126 4.96 17.58 9.61
N CYS A 127 5.90 17.34 8.70
CA CYS A 127 6.88 16.26 8.85
C CYS A 127 8.27 16.84 9.04
N ASP A 128 8.83 16.72 10.25
CA ASP A 128 10.17 17.24 10.56
C ASP A 128 11.28 16.59 9.73
N ARG A 129 11.10 15.34 9.31
CA ARG A 129 12.09 14.65 8.47
C ARG A 129 12.07 15.07 7.01
N CYS A 130 10.90 15.43 6.48
CA CYS A 130 10.75 15.90 5.10
C CYS A 130 10.69 17.43 5.01
N GLN A 131 10.68 18.13 6.14
CA GLN A 131 10.51 19.59 6.24
C GLN A 131 9.37 20.12 5.36
N ASN A 132 8.23 19.41 5.34
CA ASN A 132 7.09 19.73 4.48
C ASN A 132 5.77 19.53 5.23
N GLY A 133 4.74 20.28 4.81
CA GLY A 133 3.37 20.07 5.28
C GLY A 133 2.85 18.69 4.91
N LYS A 134 1.99 18.14 5.77
CA LYS A 134 1.48 16.78 5.73
C LYS A 134 -0.02 16.83 5.42
N PRO A 135 -0.43 16.41 4.21
CA PRO A 135 -1.84 16.28 3.86
C PRO A 135 -2.58 15.33 4.81
N PRO A 136 -3.91 15.43 4.93
CA PRO A 136 -4.69 14.47 5.72
C PRO A 136 -4.43 13.03 5.23
N ARG A 137 -4.27 12.11 6.18
CA ARG A 137 -3.95 10.67 5.95
C ARG A 137 -2.59 10.39 5.28
N CYS A 138 -1.70 11.37 5.15
CA CYS A 138 -0.31 11.12 4.78
C CYS A 138 0.44 10.48 5.97
N HIS A 139 1.47 9.67 5.72
CA HIS A 139 2.41 9.21 6.75
C HIS A 139 3.84 9.19 6.22
N HIS A 140 4.82 9.44 7.09
CA HIS A 140 6.24 9.33 6.74
C HIS A 140 6.67 7.87 6.91
N CYS A 141 7.18 7.26 5.84
CA CYS A 141 7.78 5.95 5.92
C CYS A 141 9.28 6.07 6.17
N SER A 142 9.75 5.54 7.30
CA SER A 142 11.19 5.48 7.64
C SER A 142 11.98 4.56 6.70
N VAL A 143 11.34 3.61 6.03
CA VAL A 143 12.02 2.74 5.06
C VAL A 143 12.19 3.45 3.73
N CYS A 144 11.09 4.00 3.19
CA CYS A 144 11.09 4.77 1.94
C CYS A 144 11.72 6.18 2.11
N GLN A 145 12.01 6.62 3.36
CA GLN A 145 12.52 7.95 3.75
C GLN A 145 11.75 9.13 3.13
N ARG A 146 10.43 8.98 3.01
CA ARG A 146 9.57 9.98 2.39
C ARG A 146 8.15 9.94 2.94
N CYS A 147 7.44 11.05 2.78
CA CYS A 147 6.00 11.14 3.03
C CYS A 147 5.22 10.50 1.88
N VAL A 148 4.36 9.54 2.21
CA VAL A 148 3.50 8.82 1.27
C VAL A 148 2.04 9.22 1.49
N LEU A 149 1.36 9.60 0.41
CA LEU A 149 -0.04 10.00 0.46
C LEU A 149 -0.95 8.79 0.68
N LYS A 150 -1.90 8.91 1.62
CA LYS A 150 -2.81 7.81 2.01
C LYS A 150 -2.04 6.50 2.21
N MET A 151 -0.90 6.59 2.91
CA MET A 151 -0.06 5.44 3.19
C MET A 151 -0.87 4.41 3.99
N ASP A 152 -0.88 3.18 3.49
CA ASP A 152 -1.46 2.04 4.19
C ASP A 152 -0.36 1.34 5.00
N HIS A 153 0.65 0.78 4.30
CA HIS A 153 1.81 0.15 4.92
C HIS A 153 3.02 0.14 3.98
N HIS A 154 4.20 -0.17 4.53
CA HIS A 154 5.36 -0.54 3.74
C HIS A 154 5.38 -2.06 3.59
N CYS A 155 5.33 -2.55 2.35
CA CYS A 155 5.24 -3.98 2.09
C CYS A 155 6.60 -4.50 1.62
N VAL A 156 7.21 -5.36 2.44
CA VAL A 156 8.52 -5.97 2.17
C VAL A 156 8.47 -6.88 0.93
N TRP A 157 7.32 -7.50 0.66
CA TRP A 157 7.10 -8.40 -0.49
C TRP A 157 7.17 -7.71 -1.85
N VAL A 158 6.89 -6.40 -1.88
CA VAL A 158 6.97 -5.57 -3.09
C VAL A 158 8.05 -4.49 -2.99
N VAL A 159 8.79 -4.48 -1.87
CA VAL A 159 9.90 -3.54 -1.58
C VAL A 159 9.47 -2.07 -1.73
N ASN A 160 8.18 -1.80 -1.56
CA ASN A 160 7.59 -0.51 -1.86
C ASN A 160 6.51 -0.18 -0.82
N CYS A 161 6.30 1.12 -0.65
CA CYS A 161 5.19 1.62 0.13
C CYS A 161 3.88 1.40 -0.65
N VAL A 162 2.79 1.03 0.02
CA VAL A 162 1.44 0.98 -0.57
C VAL A 162 0.71 2.25 -0.13
N GLY A 163 0.27 3.04 -1.11
CA GLY A 163 -0.34 4.35 -0.92
C GLY A 163 -1.36 4.68 -2.00
N ALA A 164 -1.78 5.93 -2.06
CA ALA A 164 -2.89 6.39 -2.90
C ALA A 164 -2.85 5.91 -4.37
N ARG A 165 -1.67 5.88 -5.00
CA ARG A 165 -1.54 5.63 -6.44
C ARG A 165 -1.40 4.15 -6.81
N ASN A 166 -0.84 3.31 -5.93
CA ASN A 166 -0.66 1.87 -6.20
C ASN A 166 -1.65 0.97 -5.44
N TYR A 167 -2.49 1.54 -4.56
CA TYR A 167 -3.50 0.79 -3.80
C TYR A 167 -4.48 -0.01 -4.66
N LYS A 168 -4.81 0.46 -5.88
CA LYS A 168 -5.70 -0.27 -6.80
C LYS A 168 -5.05 -1.56 -7.32
N PHE A 169 -3.78 -1.49 -7.73
CA PHE A 169 -3.04 -2.66 -8.22
C PHE A 169 -2.81 -3.67 -7.09
N TYR A 170 -2.56 -3.18 -5.87
CA TYR A 170 -2.42 -4.03 -4.69
C TYR A 170 -3.70 -4.81 -4.36
N GLN A 171 -4.87 -4.20 -4.56
CA GLN A 171 -6.16 -4.92 -4.42
C GLN A 171 -6.34 -6.02 -5.46
N VAL A 172 -5.89 -5.80 -6.70
CA VAL A 172 -5.98 -6.81 -7.78
C VAL A 172 -5.12 -8.04 -7.46
N LEU A 173 -4.00 -7.87 -6.73
CA LEU A 173 -3.20 -8.99 -6.20
C LEU A 173 -3.92 -9.82 -5.12
N GLY A 174 -5.18 -9.53 -4.80
CA GLY A 174 -5.96 -10.24 -3.78
C GLY A 174 -5.54 -9.91 -2.34
N GLN A 175 -4.60 -8.98 -2.16
CA GLN A 175 -4.12 -8.57 -0.84
C GLN A 175 -4.97 -7.42 -0.31
N SER A 176 -6.26 -7.66 -0.07
CA SER A 176 -7.13 -6.67 0.58
C SER A 176 -6.86 -6.69 2.08
N GLN A 177 -5.99 -5.81 2.56
CA GLN A 177 -5.76 -5.58 3.99
C GLN A 177 -6.95 -4.79 4.58
N ARG A 178 -8.14 -5.41 4.68
CA ARG A 178 -9.15 -4.97 5.65
C ARG A 178 -8.73 -5.54 7.01
N ASN A 179 -8.13 -4.67 7.82
CA ASN A 179 -7.65 -4.85 9.20
C ASN A 179 -6.30 -5.56 9.38
N HIS A 180 -5.26 -4.74 9.59
CA HIS A 180 -4.37 -4.74 10.76
C HIS A 180 -4.16 -6.10 11.47
N SER A 181 -3.70 -7.12 10.77
CA SER A 181 -2.85 -8.17 11.34
C SER A 181 -2.27 -8.98 10.20
N SER A 182 -0.95 -9.05 10.19
CA SER A 182 -0.14 -9.98 9.41
C SER A 182 -0.80 -11.33 9.21
N SER A 183 -1.11 -11.71 7.96
CA SER A 183 -1.13 -13.12 7.60
C SER A 183 -0.83 -13.34 6.11
N PRO A 184 0.19 -14.16 5.76
CA PRO A 184 0.45 -14.61 4.39
C PRO A 184 -0.62 -15.59 3.86
N ALA A 185 -1.72 -15.81 4.59
CA ALA A 185 -2.77 -16.78 4.28
C ALA A 185 -3.49 -16.52 2.93
N ASN A 186 -3.45 -15.31 2.38
CA ASN A 186 -4.18 -15.00 1.15
C ASN A 186 -3.48 -15.52 -0.12
N LEU A 187 -2.20 -15.90 -0.06
CA LEU A 187 -1.55 -16.58 -1.20
C LEU A 187 -2.03 -18.05 -1.30
N ALA A 188 -2.34 -18.68 -0.16
CA ALA A 188 -2.84 -20.05 -0.13
C ALA A 188 -4.25 -20.19 -0.74
N ILE A 189 -5.07 -19.15 -0.76
CA ILE A 189 -6.44 -19.20 -1.30
C ILE A 189 -6.43 -19.37 -2.82
N VAL A 190 -5.43 -18.84 -3.54
CA VAL A 190 -5.29 -19.07 -4.98
C VAL A 190 -4.78 -20.48 -5.27
N PHE A 191 -3.93 -21.05 -4.41
CA PHE A 191 -3.44 -22.42 -4.57
C PHE A 191 -4.48 -23.49 -4.17
N LEU A 192 -5.34 -23.21 -3.18
CA LEU A 192 -6.40 -24.11 -2.75
C LEU A 192 -7.64 -24.07 -3.66
N ALA A 193 -7.90 -22.94 -4.32
CA ALA A 193 -9.04 -22.81 -5.24
C ALA A 193 -8.88 -23.62 -6.55
N PHE A 194 -7.67 -24.11 -6.86
CA PHE A 194 -7.39 -24.95 -8.03
C PHE A 194 -7.02 -26.40 -7.68
N GLY A 195 -7.44 -26.88 -6.51
CA GLY A 195 -7.64 -28.32 -6.25
C GLY A 195 -6.38 -29.20 -6.34
N LEU A 196 -5.47 -29.02 -5.38
CA LEU A 196 -4.82 -30.16 -4.73
C LEU A 196 -5.70 -30.63 -3.58
#